data_AF-A0A662KK20-F1
#
_entry.id   AF-A0A662KK20-F1
#
_cell.length_a   1.000
_cell.length_b   1.000
_cell.length_c   1.000
_cell.angle_alpha   90.00
_cell.angle_beta   90.00
_cell.angle_gamma   90.00
#
_symmetry.space_group_name_H-M   'P 1'
#
loop_
_entity.id
_entity.type
_entity.pdbx_description
1 polymer ?
#
loop_
_entity_poly.entity_id
_entity_poly.type
_entity_poly.pdbx_seq_one_letter_code
_entity_poly.pdbx_strand_id
1 'polypeptide(L)'
;SATLRESLLEKAFKLGETFVKATWEHYEYGIIGPFCLQTCVDKDLNFYIYDVAPRVGGGTNVHMSVGHPYGNTLWRKPMSTGRRVAMEIRRAIEMDKVKEIVS
;
A
#
# COMPACT_ATOMS: atom_id res chain seq x y z
N SER A 1 8.52 0.61 16.27
CA SER A 1 8.06 0.56 14.88
C SER A 1 8.47 -0.78 14.31
N ALA A 2 7.53 -1.55 13.73
CA ALA A 2 7.85 -2.82 13.07
C ALA A 2 8.17 -2.55 11.59
N THR A 3 9.25 -3.16 11.10
CA THR A 3 9.65 -3.16 9.69
C THR A 3 10.03 -4.57 9.29
N LEU A 4 9.95 -4.86 8.00
CA LEU A 4 10.41 -6.12 7.44
C LEU A 4 11.94 -6.12 7.33
N ARG A 5 12.57 -7.30 7.39
CA ARG A 5 13.97 -7.49 7.01
C ARG A 5 14.17 -6.98 5.58
N GLU A 6 15.18 -6.14 5.36
CA GLU A 6 15.39 -5.44 4.09
C GLU A 6 15.50 -6.38 2.89
N SER A 7 16.16 -7.53 3.04
CA SER A 7 16.29 -8.56 2.01
C SER A 7 14.97 -9.19 1.54
N LEU A 8 13.86 -8.93 2.24
CA LEU A 8 12.52 -9.41 1.85
C LEU A 8 11.67 -8.33 1.18
N LEU A 9 12.14 -7.08 1.14
CA LEU A 9 11.37 -5.99 0.53
C LEU A 9 11.13 -6.23 -0.96
N GLU A 10 12.14 -6.70 -1.70
CA GLU A 10 11.98 -7.00 -3.13
C GLU A 10 10.88 -8.04 -3.38
N LYS A 11 10.81 -9.09 -2.54
CA LYS A 11 9.74 -10.08 -2.60
C LYS A 11 8.37 -9.46 -2.29
N ALA A 12 8.28 -8.60 -1.28
CA ALA A 12 7.05 -7.91 -0.92
C ALA A 12 6.55 -6.96 -2.03
N PHE A 13 7.46 -6.24 -2.69
CA PHE A 13 7.13 -5.41 -3.85
C PHE A 13 6.59 -6.25 -5.01
N LYS A 14 7.26 -7.36 -5.36
CA LYS A 14 6.79 -8.27 -6.41
C LYS A 14 5.39 -8.82 -6.13
N LEU A 15 5.09 -9.17 -4.88
CA LEU A 15 3.73 -9.60 -4.49
C LEU A 15 2.70 -8.49 -4.72
N GLY A 16 3.01 -7.27 -4.28
CA GLY A 16 2.14 -6.11 -4.48
C GLY A 16 1.90 -5.80 -5.96
N GLU A 17 2.95 -5.79 -6.78
CA GLU A 17 2.83 -5.55 -8.23
C GLU A 17 2.03 -6.64 -8.94
N THR A 18 2.23 -7.91 -8.56
CA THR A 18 1.47 -9.04 -9.11
C THR A 18 -0.01 -8.89 -8.78
N PHE A 19 -0.33 -8.51 -7.54
CA PHE A 19 -1.71 -8.26 -7.13
C PHE A 19 -2.33 -7.10 -7.92
N VAL A 20 -1.64 -5.96 -8.03
CA VAL A 20 -2.11 -4.80 -8.81
C VAL A 20 -2.40 -5.19 -10.26
N LYS A 21 -1.46 -5.87 -10.94
CA LYS A 21 -1.64 -6.35 -12.31
C LYS A 21 -2.85 -7.26 -12.44
N ALA A 22 -2.99 -8.25 -11.55
CA ALA A 22 -4.14 -9.14 -11.55
C ALA A 22 -5.46 -8.38 -11.36
N THR A 23 -5.50 -7.35 -10.50
CA THR A 23 -6.71 -6.54 -10.37
C THR A 23 -7.07 -5.78 -11.64
N TRP A 24 -6.08 -5.30 -12.40
CA TRP A 24 -6.30 -4.58 -13.66
C TRP A 24 -6.73 -5.51 -14.80
N GLU A 25 -6.32 -6.78 -14.77
CA GLU A 25 -6.76 -7.79 -15.74
C GLU A 25 -8.19 -8.26 -15.48
N HIS A 26 -8.62 -8.31 -14.21
CA HIS A 26 -9.90 -8.90 -13.82
C HIS A 26 -11.00 -7.89 -13.49
N TYR A 27 -10.68 -6.63 -13.23
CA TYR A 27 -11.64 -5.59 -12.85
C TYR A 27 -11.43 -4.31 -13.66
N GLU A 28 -12.52 -3.71 -14.14
CA GLU A 28 -12.51 -2.57 -15.07
C GLU A 28 -11.64 -1.39 -14.61
N TYR A 29 -11.70 -1.06 -13.31
CA TYR A 29 -10.94 0.04 -12.71
C TYR A 29 -9.73 -0.43 -11.88
N GLY A 30 -9.63 -1.74 -11.61
CA GLY A 30 -8.53 -2.29 -10.82
C GLY A 30 -8.50 -1.87 -9.35
N ILE A 31 -7.37 -2.12 -8.67
CA ILE A 31 -7.14 -1.57 -7.33
C ILE A 31 -6.70 -0.10 -7.43
N ILE A 32 -7.41 0.79 -6.73
CA ILE A 32 -7.08 2.21 -6.62
C ILE A 32 -6.80 2.54 -5.16
N GLY A 33 -5.64 3.18 -4.91
CA GLY A 33 -5.26 3.60 -3.57
C GLY A 33 -4.73 2.45 -2.69
N PRO A 34 -4.96 2.49 -1.36
CA PRO A 34 -4.32 1.58 -0.43
C PRO A 34 -4.97 0.19 -0.44
N PHE A 35 -4.15 -0.85 -0.36
CA PHE A 35 -4.55 -2.23 -0.11
C PHE A 35 -3.58 -2.87 0.88
N CYS A 36 -3.92 -4.05 1.37
CA CYS A 36 -3.05 -4.83 2.25
C CYS A 36 -3.08 -6.31 1.87
N LEU A 37 -1.90 -6.88 1.61
CA LEU A 37 -1.71 -8.34 1.52
C LEU A 37 -1.32 -8.83 2.90
N GLN A 38 -2.20 -9.58 3.56
CA GLN A 38 -1.93 -10.11 4.88
C GLN A 38 -1.16 -11.42 4.75
N THR A 39 0.07 -11.40 5.24
CA THR A 39 1.04 -12.48 5.00
C THR A 39 1.58 -13.10 6.28
N CYS A 40 1.95 -14.36 6.17
CA CYS A 40 2.83 -15.06 7.08
C CYS A 40 4.16 -15.35 6.37
N VAL A 41 5.26 -15.33 7.12
CA VAL A 41 6.60 -15.67 6.62
C VAL A 41 7.08 -16.92 7.32
N ASP A 42 7.42 -17.97 6.58
CA ASP A 42 7.95 -19.22 7.16
C ASP A 42 9.43 -19.09 7.58
N LYS A 43 9.97 -20.16 8.18
CA LYS A 43 11.38 -20.22 8.61
C LYS A 43 12.38 -20.07 7.45
N ASP A 44 11.95 -20.38 6.23
CA ASP A 44 12.76 -20.33 5.01
C ASP A 44 12.55 -19.00 4.25
N LEU A 45 11.85 -18.05 4.87
CA LEU A 45 11.57 -16.71 4.37
C LEU A 45 10.71 -16.68 3.09
N ASN A 46 9.77 -17.62 2.99
CA ASN A 46 8.71 -17.63 1.98
C ASN A 46 7.45 -16.93 2.50
N PHE A 47 6.83 -16.14 1.64
CA PHE A 47 5.57 -15.47 1.93
C PHE A 47 4.39 -16.37 1.60
N TYR A 48 3.41 -16.41 2.51
CA TYR A 48 2.10 -17.00 2.29
C TYR A 48 1.04 -15.94 2.58
N ILE A 49 0.14 -15.72 1.62
CA ILE A 49 -0.98 -14.79 1.77
C ILE A 49 -2.17 -15.58 2.33
N TYR A 50 -2.75 -15.11 3.43
CA TYR A 50 -3.95 -15.72 4.01
C TYR A 50 -5.20 -14.85 3.87
N ASP A 51 -5.04 -13.54 3.66
CA ASP A 51 -6.15 -12.60 3.46
C ASP A 51 -5.69 -11.36 2.66
N VAL A 52 -6.65 -10.67 2.06
CA VAL A 52 -6.44 -9.45 1.29
C VAL A 52 -7.48 -8.42 1.67
N ALA A 53 -7.02 -7.23 2.07
CA ALA A 53 -7.88 -6.07 2.21
C ALA A 53 -7.73 -5.15 0.98
N PRO A 54 -8.72 -5.06 0.07
CA PRO A 54 -8.70 -4.16 -1.09
C PRO A 54 -9.02 -2.71 -0.70
N ARG A 55 -8.57 -2.29 0.48
CA ARG A 55 -8.74 -0.97 1.07
C ARG A 55 -7.68 -0.73 2.14
N VAL A 56 -7.74 0.42 2.81
CA VAL A 56 -6.92 0.68 3.99
C VAL A 56 -7.10 -0.42 5.05
N GLY A 57 -5.99 -1.06 5.44
CA GLY A 57 -5.97 -2.07 6.50
C GLY A 57 -5.88 -1.44 7.90
N GLY A 58 -6.50 -2.07 8.90
CA GLY A 58 -6.54 -1.55 10.27
C GLY A 58 -5.17 -1.42 10.93
N GLY A 59 -4.20 -2.24 10.51
CA GLY A 59 -2.81 -2.15 10.97
C GLY A 59 -2.14 -0.81 10.68
N THR A 60 -2.69 0.00 9.78
CA THR A 60 -2.15 1.33 9.46
C THR A 60 -2.37 2.37 10.59
N ASN A 61 -3.26 2.10 11.53
CA ASN A 61 -3.61 3.03 12.61
C ASN A 61 -2.44 3.36 13.54
N VAL A 62 -1.49 2.44 13.72
CA VAL A 62 -0.28 2.69 14.53
C VAL A 62 0.61 3.77 13.93
N HIS A 63 0.41 4.11 12.66
CA HIS A 63 1.18 5.12 11.92
C HIS A 63 0.48 6.48 11.82
N MET A 64 -0.68 6.68 12.46
CA MET A 64 -1.43 7.94 12.31
C MET A 64 -0.65 9.17 12.78
N SER A 65 0.04 9.08 13.93
CA SER A 65 0.79 10.21 14.50
C SER A 65 2.22 10.32 13.93
N VAL A 66 2.94 9.19 13.91
CA VAL A 66 4.37 9.16 13.60
C VAL A 66 4.69 8.80 12.14
N GLY A 67 3.70 8.35 11.37
CA GLY A 67 3.90 7.80 10.03
C GLY A 67 4.52 6.41 10.00
N HIS A 68 4.63 5.84 8.80
CA HIS A 68 5.30 4.56 8.57
C HIS A 68 6.76 4.82 8.17
N PRO A 69 7.79 4.11 8.69
CA PRO A 69 9.20 4.31 8.32
C PRO A 69 9.44 4.41 6.80
N TYR A 70 8.95 3.45 6.01
CA TYR A 70 9.05 3.50 4.54
C TYR A 70 8.44 4.76 3.92
N GLY A 71 7.23 5.15 4.36
CA GLY A 71 6.58 6.38 3.88
C GLY A 71 7.34 7.63 4.30
N ASN A 72 7.85 7.66 5.53
CA ASN A 72 8.61 8.78 6.07
C ASN A 72 9.91 9.00 5.30
N THR A 73 10.64 7.93 4.99
CA THR A 73 11.88 8.00 4.21
C THR A 73 11.62 8.52 2.80
N LEU A 74 10.57 8.03 2.13
CA LEU A 74 10.23 8.46 0.77
C LEU A 74 9.80 9.93 0.71
N TRP A 75 8.96 10.36 1.64
CA TRP A 75 8.33 11.69 1.61
C TRP A 75 9.00 12.73 2.50
N ARG A 76 10.03 12.34 3.25
CA ARG A 76 10.78 13.17 4.20
C ARG A 76 9.88 13.90 5.22
N LYS A 77 8.81 13.26 5.66
CA LYS A 77 7.85 13.76 6.66
C LYS A 77 7.00 12.61 7.24
N PRO A 78 6.38 12.76 8.43
CA PRO A 78 5.43 11.77 8.94
C PRO A 78 4.31 11.48 7.93
N MET A 79 4.29 10.27 7.39
CA MET A 79 3.39 9.84 6.33
C MET A 79 2.59 8.62 6.78
N SER A 80 1.32 8.86 7.14
CA SER A 80 0.33 7.81 7.35
C SER A 80 -0.34 7.44 6.03
N THR A 81 -1.01 6.28 5.98
CA THR A 81 -1.80 5.87 4.82
C THR A 81 -2.92 6.88 4.52
N GLY A 82 -3.60 7.39 5.55
CA GLY A 82 -4.62 8.44 5.39
C GLY A 82 -4.04 9.73 4.79
N ARG A 83 -2.87 10.16 5.27
CA ARG A 83 -2.17 11.33 4.69
C ARG A 83 -1.78 11.10 3.24
N ARG A 84 -1.35 9.88 2.89
CA ARG A 84 -1.01 9.50 1.51
C ARG A 84 -2.23 9.53 0.60
N VAL A 85 -3.39 9.06 1.05
CA VAL A 85 -4.65 9.13 0.29
C VAL A 85 -5.06 10.58 0.07
N ALA A 86 -5.09 11.42 1.11
CA ALA A 86 -5.41 12.83 0.99
C ALA A 86 -4.47 13.57 0.02
N MET A 87 -3.18 13.20 0.03
CA MET A 87 -2.20 13.72 -0.91
C MET A 87 -2.48 13.30 -2.37
N GLU A 88 -3.01 12.10 -2.62
CA GLU A 88 -3.42 11.69 -3.96
C GLU A 88 -4.65 12.45 -4.44
N ILE A 89 -5.65 12.60 -3.59
CA ILE A 89 -6.86 13.37 -3.90
C ILE A 89 -6.48 14.81 -4.29
N ARG A 90 -5.61 15.45 -3.51
CA ARG A 90 -5.16 16.82 -3.81
C ARG A 90 -4.44 16.89 -5.16
N ARG A 91 -3.55 15.95 -5.46
CA ARG A 91 -2.85 15.88 -6.75
C ARG A 91 -3.80 15.67 -7.93
N ALA A 92 -4.77 14.76 -7.78
CA ALA A 92 -5.76 14.51 -8.81
C ALA A 92 -6.61 15.75 -9.10
N ILE A 93 -6.95 16.54 -8.07
CA ILE A 93 -7.61 17.85 -8.24
C ILE A 93 -6.68 18.84 -8.96
N GLU A 94 -5.44 18.98 -8.50
CA GLU A 94 -4.44 19.90 -9.10
C GLU A 94 -4.14 19.56 -10.57
N MET A 95 -4.29 18.30 -10.98
CA MET A 95 -4.01 17.81 -12.33
C MET A 95 -5.27 17.60 -13.19
N ASP A 96 -6.46 17.96 -12.70
CA ASP A 96 -7.76 17.69 -13.35
C ASP A 96 -7.98 16.19 -13.73
N LYS A 97 -7.49 15.30 -12.87
CA LYS A 97 -7.51 13.83 -13.02
C LYS A 97 -8.34 13.13 -11.95
N VAL A 98 -9.29 13.82 -11.32
CA VAL A 98 -10.13 13.23 -10.25
C VAL A 98 -10.84 11.96 -10.72
N LYS A 99 -11.26 11.90 -11.99
CA LYS A 99 -11.91 10.73 -12.60
C LYS A 99 -11.02 9.47 -12.62
N GLU A 100 -9.71 9.60 -12.48
CA GLU A 100 -8.80 8.45 -12.43
C GLU A 100 -8.75 7.77 -11.05
N ILE A 101 -9.27 8.43 -10.01
CA ILE A 101 -9.17 7.94 -8.61
C ILE A 101 -10.53 7.73 -7.93
N VAL A 102 -11.63 7.95 -8.65
CA VAL A 102 -13.00 7.71 -8.19
C VAL A 102 -13.69 6.78 -9.18
N SER A 103 -14.52 5.89 -8.64
CA SER A 103 -15.36 4.95 -9.39
C SER A 103 -16.83 5.28 -9.16
#